data_AF-A0A959AJ77-F1
#
_entry.id   AF-A0A959AJ77-F1
#
_cell.length_a   1.000
_cell.length_b   1.000
_cell.length_c   1.000
_cell.angle_alpha   90.00
_cell.angle_beta   90.00
_cell.angle_gamma   90.00
#
_symmetry.space_group_name_H-M   'P 1'
#
loop_
_entity.id
_entity.type
_entity.pdbx_description
1 polymer ?
#
loop_
_entity_poly.entity_id
_entity_poly.type
_entity_poly.pdbx_seq_one_letter_code
_entity_poly.pdbx_strand_id
1 'polypeptide(L)'
;MTLRTKPGWLMALIVLIYTSSFLLLERWPTQAFGGDPWGYYAHLPSILLFEDVGDYQKTIDATAKYEPNMVDPRIDKYGVRETPIGKLCIKYPLGVAMLEVPFFTLGHAWAVCSAGVYDPDGFSRPYLLLAGLGGVFYAVLGLWLLWFILARYFSKTTAAAMLLTIALGTNLFYFSVYNNIMSHVFLFFLHAALLLASIRFWEQPGGFRAMQIGAIAGLIAITRTQELIVAAIPVLWGVTNRSALIERWRFLIRHWQLAGLAVLAFVLVLLPQLFYWKVVSGSWIYFSYQGETFDFKHPHIWGGLTSFTNGWLIYTPVMLFALLGLFRLPKTVPDAVWPTLIFLSLHLYITYSWWCWYYINGFGSRPMVETYALLALPLGAFWQWGTRYFWKKWANRIVITGFIILNLFQTWQLHKGILWTQETNRAYYFAIFGTIHPDRNALIAYESGETQPRKGLTFQKKLAVTRFEDSTSIYRTDQAAFSGKWAHKPEAEFSGGLEIHADTTKIKPGDWLRISIQGFVPDTAKIWSRDHMALLCVEMSNSAGKTLKYRSLRISNKIGNKQNSIWDTGDTGYWGEAAFFVKTPRQFPADGTIKVYIWNPRAQQLIVDDLSVEFWR
;
A
#
# COMPACT_ATOMS: atom_id res chain seq x y z
N MET A 1 6.51 -0.33 40.20
CA MET A 1 6.51 -1.77 39.92
C MET A 1 7.54 -2.03 38.83
N THR A 2 8.58 -2.82 39.11
CA THR A 2 9.77 -2.96 38.26
C THR A 2 9.46 -3.75 36.97
N LEU A 3 9.78 -3.18 35.81
CA LEU A 3 9.72 -3.81 34.46
C LEU A 3 10.75 -4.95 34.33
N ARG A 4 10.67 -5.95 35.22
CA ARG A 4 11.83 -6.79 35.58
C ARG A 4 12.14 -7.95 34.63
N THR A 5 11.28 -8.28 33.67
CA THR A 5 11.58 -9.36 32.72
C THR A 5 11.73 -8.84 31.32
N LYS A 6 12.99 -8.71 30.91
CA LYS A 6 13.38 -8.41 29.53
C LYS A 6 13.00 -9.61 28.64
N PRO A 7 12.45 -9.38 27.43
CA PRO A 7 12.07 -10.42 26.47
C PRO A 7 13.29 -10.99 25.70
N GLY A 8 14.44 -11.17 26.36
CA GLY A 8 15.75 -11.27 25.71
C GLY A 8 15.80 -12.16 24.46
N TRP A 9 15.41 -13.44 24.58
CA TRP A 9 15.41 -14.38 23.45
C TRP A 9 14.37 -14.04 22.37
N LEU A 10 13.20 -13.55 22.76
CA LEU A 10 12.11 -13.23 21.83
C LEU A 10 12.48 -12.04 20.95
N MET A 11 13.08 -11.00 21.55
CA MET A 11 13.56 -9.86 20.77
C MET A 11 14.76 -10.22 19.91
N ALA A 12 15.68 -11.06 20.39
CA ALA A 12 16.77 -11.57 19.57
C ALA A 12 16.24 -12.33 18.34
N LEU A 13 15.19 -13.15 18.51
CA LEU A 13 14.51 -13.83 17.40
C LEU A 13 13.87 -12.84 16.42
N ILE A 14 13.16 -11.82 16.91
CA ILE A 14 12.55 -10.79 16.04
C ILE A 14 13.63 -10.04 15.26
N VAL A 15 14.73 -9.63 15.91
CA VAL A 15 15.87 -8.99 15.26
C VAL A 15 16.45 -9.89 14.16
N LEU A 16 16.69 -11.16 14.48
CA LEU A 16 17.21 -12.12 13.50
C LEU A 16 16.27 -12.25 12.29
N ILE A 17 14.97 -12.42 12.51
CA ILE A 17 13.98 -12.55 11.44
C ILE A 17 13.92 -11.27 10.59
N TYR A 18 13.85 -10.10 11.22
CA TYR A 18 13.71 -8.83 10.50
C TYR A 18 14.96 -8.51 9.69
N THR A 19 16.15 -8.61 10.30
CA THR A 19 17.42 -8.33 9.61
C THR A 19 17.69 -9.36 8.51
N SER A 20 17.47 -10.66 8.76
CA SER A 20 17.64 -11.66 7.71
C SER A 20 16.66 -11.46 6.55
N SER A 21 15.38 -11.15 6.83
CA SER A 21 14.39 -10.90 5.79
C SER A 21 14.70 -9.63 4.99
N PHE A 22 15.15 -8.56 5.64
CA PHE A 22 15.61 -7.34 4.98
C PHE A 22 16.76 -7.61 4.01
N LEU A 23 17.75 -8.40 4.45
CA LEU A 23 18.89 -8.77 3.61
C LEU A 23 18.49 -9.71 2.47
N LEU A 24 17.63 -10.71 2.73
CA LEU A 24 17.23 -11.72 1.73
C LEU A 24 16.26 -11.20 0.67
N LEU A 25 15.44 -10.21 0.98
CA LEU A 25 14.50 -9.61 0.01
C LEU A 25 15.17 -8.61 -0.92
N GLU A 26 16.39 -8.17 -0.60
CA GLU A 26 17.30 -7.36 -1.43
C GLU A 26 16.69 -6.12 -2.08
N ARG A 27 15.63 -5.55 -1.49
CA ARG A 27 14.98 -4.35 -2.06
C ARG A 27 15.75 -3.07 -1.76
N TRP A 28 16.48 -3.03 -0.64
CA TRP A 28 17.18 -1.86 -0.09
C TRP A 28 18.05 -1.04 -1.08
N PRO A 29 18.72 -1.61 -2.11
CA PRO A 29 19.54 -0.81 -3.02
C PRO A 29 18.73 0.16 -3.89
N THR A 30 17.42 -0.03 -4.00
CA THR A 30 16.54 0.73 -4.91
C THR A 30 15.42 1.46 -4.20
N GLN A 31 15.35 1.37 -2.86
CA GLN A 31 14.21 1.92 -2.11
C GLN A 31 14.17 3.44 -2.13
N ALA A 32 15.34 4.10 -2.12
CA ALA A 32 15.45 5.55 -2.02
C ALA A 32 15.27 6.29 -3.34
N PHE A 33 14.87 5.61 -4.42
CA PHE A 33 14.82 6.15 -5.79
C PHE A 33 13.39 6.28 -6.32
N GLY A 34 12.63 7.20 -5.72
CA GLY A 34 11.31 7.63 -6.19
C GLY A 34 10.28 7.75 -5.06
N GLY A 35 9.20 8.48 -5.35
CA GLY A 35 8.03 8.63 -4.46
C GLY A 35 8.36 9.12 -3.04
N ASP A 36 7.54 8.70 -2.07
CA ASP A 36 7.71 9.04 -0.65
C ASP A 36 9.10 8.70 -0.09
N PRO A 37 9.66 7.50 -0.35
CA PRO A 37 11.00 7.12 0.10
C PRO A 37 12.10 8.14 -0.21
N TRP A 38 12.23 8.54 -1.49
CA TRP A 38 13.20 9.55 -1.88
C TRP A 38 12.92 10.88 -1.20
N GLY A 39 11.66 11.30 -1.17
CA GLY A 39 11.30 12.60 -0.59
C GLY A 39 11.56 12.70 0.91
N TYR A 40 11.37 11.63 1.68
CA TYR A 40 11.78 11.60 3.09
C TYR A 40 13.30 11.63 3.25
N TYR A 41 14.02 10.90 2.40
CA TYR A 41 15.47 10.73 2.49
C TYR A 41 16.28 11.94 2.00
N ALA A 42 15.86 12.57 0.89
CA ALA A 42 16.60 13.61 0.17
C ALA A 42 16.91 14.86 0.98
N HIS A 43 16.18 15.10 2.07
CA HIS A 43 16.51 16.16 3.03
C HIS A 43 17.92 16.01 3.61
N LEU A 44 18.36 14.77 3.86
CA LEU A 44 19.67 14.49 4.48
C LEU A 44 20.85 14.91 3.59
N PRO A 45 21.02 14.38 2.36
CA PRO A 45 22.12 14.80 1.50
C PRO A 45 22.01 16.29 1.12
N SER A 46 20.79 16.81 0.91
CA SER A 46 20.60 18.22 0.57
C SER A 46 21.05 19.17 1.68
N ILE A 47 20.69 18.87 2.94
CA ILE A 47 21.05 19.72 4.09
C ILE A 47 22.50 19.50 4.53
N LEU A 48 22.97 18.25 4.58
CA LEU A 48 24.23 17.90 5.24
C LEU A 48 25.44 17.82 4.31
N LEU A 49 25.24 17.61 3.00
CA LEU A 49 26.34 17.41 2.04
C LEU A 49 26.36 18.47 0.94
N PHE A 50 25.22 18.70 0.27
CA PHE A 50 25.18 19.52 -0.95
C PHE A 50 24.85 20.99 -0.71
N GLU A 51 24.22 21.29 0.44
CA GLU A 51 23.75 22.62 0.84
C GLU A 51 22.86 23.29 -0.23
N ASP A 52 22.05 22.48 -0.93
CA ASP A 52 21.25 22.90 -2.09
C ASP A 52 19.74 22.99 -1.80
N VAL A 53 19.36 23.19 -0.53
CA VAL A 53 17.96 23.28 -0.10
C VAL A 53 17.21 24.39 -0.88
N GLY A 54 16.20 23.98 -1.64
CA GLY A 54 15.42 24.88 -2.49
C GLY A 54 15.78 24.87 -3.97
N ASP A 55 16.91 24.27 -4.34
CA ASP A 55 17.36 24.06 -5.73
C ASP A 55 17.43 22.57 -6.07
N TYR A 56 17.98 21.76 -5.16
CA TYR A 56 18.09 20.30 -5.23
C TYR A 56 18.82 19.74 -6.46
N GLN A 57 19.47 20.57 -7.29
CA GLN A 57 20.12 20.11 -8.52
C GLN A 57 21.20 19.07 -8.20
N LYS A 58 22.10 19.36 -7.24
CA LYS A 58 23.19 18.46 -6.86
C LYS A 58 22.65 17.17 -6.23
N THR A 59 21.64 17.28 -5.38
CA THR A 59 20.97 16.13 -4.76
C THR A 59 20.34 15.22 -5.80
N ILE A 60 19.67 15.79 -6.81
CA ILE A 60 19.04 15.03 -7.90
C ILE A 60 20.10 14.38 -8.79
N ASP A 61 21.16 15.11 -9.16
CA ASP A 61 22.26 14.59 -9.98
C ASP A 61 22.97 13.41 -9.29
N ALA A 62 23.23 13.54 -7.99
CA ALA A 62 23.80 12.46 -7.18
C ALA A 62 22.86 11.24 -7.12
N THR A 63 21.55 11.46 -7.04
CA THR A 63 20.57 10.36 -7.09
C THR A 63 20.58 9.67 -8.47
N ALA A 64 20.55 10.45 -9.56
CA ALA A 64 20.49 9.95 -10.93
C ALA A 64 21.72 9.14 -11.34
N LYS A 65 22.87 9.39 -10.71
CA LYS A 65 24.09 8.57 -10.87
C LYS A 65 23.87 7.10 -10.50
N TYR A 66 23.04 6.81 -9.50
CA TYR A 66 22.78 5.45 -9.02
C TYR A 66 21.52 4.83 -9.64
N GLU A 67 20.53 5.63 -10.02
CA GLU A 67 19.33 5.16 -10.71
C GLU A 67 18.99 6.09 -11.91
N PRO A 68 19.67 5.92 -13.06
CA PRO A 68 19.49 6.81 -14.23
C PRO A 68 18.09 6.78 -14.84
N ASN A 69 17.34 5.70 -14.60
CA ASN A 69 15.98 5.51 -15.11
C ASN A 69 14.90 6.08 -14.18
N MET A 70 15.27 6.68 -13.05
CA MET A 70 14.28 7.29 -12.16
C MET A 70 13.60 8.46 -12.86
N VAL A 71 12.31 8.66 -12.57
CA VAL A 71 11.62 9.86 -13.01
C VAL A 71 12.23 11.07 -12.29
N ASP A 72 12.59 12.11 -13.04
CA ASP A 72 13.13 13.33 -12.46
C ASP A 72 12.13 13.93 -11.43
N PRO A 73 12.53 14.10 -10.16
CA PRO A 73 11.65 14.58 -9.10
C PRO A 73 11.02 15.96 -9.38
N ARG A 74 11.59 16.76 -10.29
CA ARG A 74 11.08 18.08 -10.67
C ARG A 74 9.84 18.02 -11.57
N ILE A 75 9.72 16.96 -12.36
CA ILE A 75 8.54 16.71 -13.21
C ILE A 75 7.61 15.66 -12.60
N ASP A 76 8.08 14.91 -11.60
CA ASP A 76 7.28 13.92 -10.89
C ASP A 76 6.27 14.58 -9.94
N LYS A 77 5.00 14.19 -10.04
CA LYS A 77 4.00 14.55 -9.03
C LYS A 77 4.34 13.95 -7.63
N TYR A 78 5.22 12.96 -7.60
CA TYR A 78 5.88 12.36 -6.45
C TYR A 78 6.87 13.27 -5.69
N GLY A 79 7.57 14.15 -6.40
CA GLY A 79 8.86 14.69 -5.97
C GLY A 79 8.81 16.07 -5.32
N VAL A 80 9.39 17.06 -6.01
CA VAL A 80 9.49 18.45 -5.52
C VAL A 80 8.43 19.35 -6.16
N ARG A 81 8.19 20.51 -5.54
CA ARG A 81 7.18 21.49 -5.95
C ARG A 81 7.71 22.89 -5.93
N GLU A 82 7.44 23.63 -6.99
CA GLU A 82 7.71 25.07 -7.02
C GLU A 82 6.86 25.80 -5.98
N THR A 83 7.50 26.76 -5.33
CA THR A 83 6.91 27.61 -4.29
C THR A 83 6.70 29.02 -4.83
N PRO A 84 5.90 29.86 -4.14
CA PRO A 84 5.64 31.23 -4.59
C PRO A 84 6.88 32.12 -4.76
N ILE A 85 8.02 31.74 -4.18
CA ILE A 85 9.28 32.48 -4.26
C ILE A 85 10.27 31.88 -5.28
N GLY A 86 9.82 30.94 -6.13
CA GLY A 86 10.63 30.34 -7.21
C GLY A 86 11.60 29.24 -6.75
N LYS A 87 11.62 28.89 -5.46
CA LYS A 87 12.37 27.74 -4.94
C LYS A 87 11.53 26.46 -5.02
N LEU A 88 12.21 25.33 -4.99
CA LEU A 88 11.60 24.01 -4.91
C LEU A 88 11.41 23.57 -3.45
N CYS A 89 10.33 22.88 -3.16
CA CYS A 89 10.01 22.29 -1.88
C CYS A 89 9.82 20.80 -2.07
N ILE A 90 10.57 19.98 -1.33
CA ILE A 90 10.26 18.55 -1.20
C ILE A 90 8.83 18.41 -0.65
N LYS A 91 8.05 17.52 -1.28
CA LYS A 91 6.64 17.28 -0.91
C LYS A 91 6.48 16.79 0.54
N TYR A 92 7.43 15.99 1.02
CA TYR A 92 7.32 15.30 2.31
C TYR A 92 8.04 16.05 3.45
N PRO A 93 7.50 16.00 4.69
CA PRO A 93 8.13 16.59 5.87
C PRO A 93 9.48 15.95 6.29
N LEU A 94 10.20 16.66 7.16
CA LEU A 94 11.56 16.34 7.64
C LEU A 94 11.64 15.23 8.71
N GLY A 95 10.52 14.82 9.32
CA GLY A 95 10.54 13.98 10.52
C GLY A 95 11.22 12.61 10.33
N VAL A 96 11.07 11.99 9.16
CA VAL A 96 11.77 10.74 8.83
C VAL A 96 13.28 10.98 8.73
N ALA A 97 13.71 12.00 7.97
CA ALA A 97 15.11 12.39 7.86
C ALA A 97 15.76 12.60 9.24
N MET A 98 15.07 13.29 10.15
CA MET A 98 15.58 13.52 11.51
C MET A 98 15.85 12.22 12.29
N LEU A 99 15.00 11.21 12.12
CA LEU A 99 15.22 9.89 12.71
C LEU A 99 16.33 9.10 12.00
N GLU A 100 16.55 9.36 10.72
CA GLU A 100 17.59 8.69 9.93
C GLU A 100 18.99 9.30 10.09
N VAL A 101 19.15 10.50 10.67
CA VAL A 101 20.45 11.17 10.88
C VAL A 101 21.55 10.26 11.44
N PRO A 102 21.33 9.44 12.50
CA PRO A 102 22.39 8.58 13.03
C PRO A 102 22.87 7.54 12.00
N PHE A 103 21.94 6.98 11.21
CA PHE A 103 22.25 5.97 10.20
C PHE A 103 22.92 6.59 8.98
N PHE A 104 22.46 7.77 8.56
CA PHE A 104 23.09 8.56 7.50
C PHE A 104 24.53 8.92 7.86
N THR A 105 24.77 9.36 9.09
CA THR A 105 26.12 9.74 9.57
C THR A 105 27.05 8.53 9.60
N LEU A 106 26.56 7.36 10.02
CA LEU A 106 27.32 6.11 9.96
C LEU A 106 27.62 5.70 8.51
N GLY A 107 26.68 5.91 7.57
CA GLY A 107 26.87 5.66 6.15
C GLY A 107 27.90 6.58 5.54
N HIS A 108 27.86 7.87 5.90
CA HIS A 108 28.85 8.86 5.51
C HIS A 108 30.24 8.49 6.01
N ALA A 109 30.38 8.19 7.30
CA ALA A 109 31.64 7.77 7.89
C ALA A 109 32.19 6.51 7.22
N TRP A 110 31.34 5.53 6.91
CA TRP A 110 31.75 4.32 6.20
C TRP A 110 32.22 4.65 4.77
N ALA A 111 31.47 5.47 4.02
CA ALA A 111 31.86 5.86 2.67
C ALA A 111 33.23 6.57 2.66
N VAL A 112 33.43 7.56 3.54
CA VAL A 112 34.71 8.29 3.67
C VAL A 112 35.86 7.35 4.06
N CYS A 113 35.66 6.46 5.03
CA CYS A 113 36.70 5.52 5.48
C CYS A 113 36.98 4.38 4.48
N SER A 114 36.20 4.26 3.39
CA SER A 114 36.36 3.19 2.40
C SER A 114 37.48 3.44 1.37
N ALA A 115 38.30 4.48 1.55
CA ALA A 115 39.45 4.81 0.71
C ALA A 115 39.14 4.88 -0.80
N GLY A 116 37.99 5.49 -1.14
CA GLY A 116 37.56 5.69 -2.53
C GLY A 116 36.75 4.55 -3.15
N VAL A 117 36.40 3.51 -2.38
CA VAL A 117 35.51 2.44 -2.87
C VAL A 117 34.06 2.92 -3.00
N TYR A 118 33.61 3.78 -2.09
CA TYR A 118 32.27 4.36 -2.12
C TYR A 118 32.33 5.89 -2.09
N ASP A 119 31.54 6.53 -2.93
CA ASP A 119 31.44 7.99 -2.95
C ASP A 119 30.71 8.49 -1.70
N PRO A 120 31.21 9.55 -1.04
CA PRO A 120 30.56 10.15 0.12
C PRO A 120 29.46 11.14 -0.30
N ASP A 121 28.54 10.72 -1.17
CA ASP A 121 27.54 11.59 -1.82
C ASP A 121 26.10 11.43 -1.30
N GLY A 122 25.90 10.61 -0.27
CA GLY A 122 24.59 10.37 0.31
C GLY A 122 23.78 9.25 -0.34
N PHE A 123 24.23 8.69 -1.47
CA PHE A 123 23.46 7.68 -2.21
C PHE A 123 24.23 6.40 -2.52
N SER A 124 25.54 6.37 -2.28
CA SER A 124 26.32 5.13 -2.39
C SER A 124 25.84 4.02 -1.43
N ARG A 125 26.24 2.77 -1.69
CA ARG A 125 25.72 1.58 -0.99
C ARG A 125 25.73 1.66 0.55
N PRO A 126 26.77 2.20 1.22
CA PRO A 126 26.75 2.37 2.68
C PRO A 126 25.52 3.14 3.20
N TYR A 127 25.14 4.21 2.50
CA TYR A 127 24.01 5.05 2.88
C TYR A 127 22.68 4.33 2.75
N LEU A 128 22.43 3.70 1.59
CA LEU A 128 21.17 3.00 1.32
C LEU A 128 20.97 1.80 2.24
N LEU A 129 22.05 1.06 2.50
CA LEU A 129 22.00 -0.08 3.43
C LEU A 129 21.67 0.39 4.85
N LEU A 130 22.33 1.45 5.33
CA LEU A 130 22.11 1.96 6.68
C LEU A 130 20.78 2.68 6.85
N ALA A 131 20.27 3.37 5.82
CA ALA A 131 18.91 3.91 5.83
C ALA A 131 17.87 2.78 6.00
N GLY A 132 17.99 1.71 5.21
CA GLY A 132 17.13 0.53 5.35
C GLY A 132 17.29 -0.16 6.72
N LEU A 133 18.52 -0.31 7.24
CA LEU A 133 18.74 -0.83 8.60
C LEU A 133 18.18 0.10 9.68
N GLY A 134 18.13 1.42 9.44
CA GLY A 134 17.46 2.40 10.28
C GLY A 134 15.97 2.11 10.41
N GLY A 135 15.29 1.85 9.29
CA GLY A 135 13.91 1.37 9.27
C GLY A 135 13.70 0.10 10.11
N VAL A 136 14.53 -0.92 9.91
CA VAL A 136 14.51 -2.16 10.71
C VAL A 136 14.72 -1.87 12.20
N PHE A 137 15.69 -1.02 12.53
CA PHE A 137 16.00 -0.63 13.90
C PHE A 137 14.80 0.01 14.59
N TYR A 138 14.14 0.99 13.96
CA TYR A 138 12.98 1.64 14.55
C TYR A 138 11.78 0.70 14.67
N ALA A 139 11.56 -0.22 13.72
CA ALA A 139 10.53 -1.26 13.86
C ALA A 139 10.76 -2.11 15.13
N VAL A 140 11.98 -2.63 15.28
CA VAL A 140 12.38 -3.45 16.44
C VAL A 140 12.29 -2.65 17.73
N LEU A 141 12.71 -1.38 17.71
CA LEU A 141 12.64 -0.50 18.87
C LEU A 141 11.17 -0.25 19.27
N GLY A 142 10.28 -0.01 18.31
CA GLY A 142 8.84 0.10 18.54
C GLY A 142 8.25 -1.17 19.16
N LEU A 143 8.61 -2.35 18.64
CA LEU A 143 8.21 -3.64 19.19
C LEU A 143 8.76 -3.85 20.62
N TRP A 144 9.99 -3.42 20.88
CA TRP A 144 10.59 -3.49 22.22
C TRP A 144 9.86 -2.59 23.23
N LEU A 145 9.45 -1.37 22.84
CA LEU A 145 8.62 -0.52 23.68
C LEU A 145 7.22 -1.13 23.90
N LEU A 146 6.65 -1.71 22.84
CA LEU A 146 5.35 -2.38 22.88
C LEU A 146 5.35 -3.58 23.84
N TRP A 147 6.47 -4.32 23.97
CA TRP A 147 6.61 -5.36 24.98
C TRP A 147 6.34 -4.84 26.39
N PHE A 148 6.92 -3.69 26.77
CA PHE A 148 6.73 -3.14 28.11
C PHE A 148 5.29 -2.70 28.36
N ILE A 149 4.62 -2.19 27.32
CA ILE A 149 3.20 -1.84 27.38
C ILE A 149 2.36 -3.12 27.57
N LEU A 150 2.57 -4.15 26.76
CA LEU A 150 1.78 -5.38 26.83
C LEU A 150 2.05 -6.16 28.13
N ALA A 151 3.29 -6.28 28.55
CA ALA A 151 3.68 -7.00 29.77
C ALA A 151 3.19 -6.31 31.06
N ARG A 152 2.76 -5.05 30.98
CA ARG A 152 2.10 -4.35 32.08
C ARG A 152 0.67 -4.84 32.30
N TYR A 153 -0.06 -5.10 31.22
CA TYR A 153 -1.49 -5.40 31.27
C TYR A 153 -1.82 -6.88 31.09
N PHE A 154 -0.90 -7.65 30.53
CA PHE A 154 -1.11 -9.05 30.18
C PHE A 154 -0.02 -9.96 30.73
N SER A 155 -0.32 -11.26 30.81
CA SER A 155 0.69 -12.28 31.14
C SER A 155 1.82 -12.30 30.10
N LYS A 156 3.04 -12.70 30.50
CA LYS A 156 4.20 -12.76 29.60
C LYS A 156 3.94 -13.55 28.32
N THR A 157 3.21 -14.66 28.42
CA THR A 157 2.83 -15.49 27.27
C THR A 157 1.89 -14.75 26.32
N THR A 158 0.93 -14.00 26.86
CA THR A 158 0.01 -13.18 26.05
C THR A 158 0.76 -12.02 25.41
N ALA A 159 1.59 -11.31 26.17
CA ALA A 159 2.43 -10.23 25.64
C ALA A 159 3.34 -10.73 24.52
N ALA A 160 3.99 -11.89 24.67
CA ALA A 160 4.80 -12.51 23.63
C ALA A 160 3.99 -12.88 22.38
N ALA A 161 2.81 -13.50 22.57
CA ALA A 161 1.93 -13.86 21.47
C ALA A 161 1.45 -12.63 20.68
N MET A 162 1.04 -11.56 21.38
CA MET A 162 0.62 -10.30 20.76
C MET A 162 1.78 -9.62 20.04
N LEU A 163 2.97 -9.60 20.65
CA LEU A 163 4.15 -9.04 20.01
C LEU A 163 4.50 -9.76 18.71
N LEU A 164 4.53 -11.10 18.71
CA LEU A 164 4.75 -11.90 17.49
C LEU A 164 3.64 -11.68 16.45
N THR A 165 2.39 -11.57 16.90
CA THR A 165 1.25 -11.32 16.01
C THR A 165 1.35 -9.96 15.31
N ILE A 166 1.71 -8.91 16.04
CA ILE A 166 1.94 -7.58 15.47
C ILE A 166 3.16 -7.61 14.53
N ALA A 167 4.26 -8.22 14.97
CA ALA A 167 5.51 -8.24 14.24
C ALA A 167 5.47 -9.07 12.94
N LEU A 168 4.71 -10.17 12.89
CA LEU A 168 4.73 -11.11 11.75
C LEU A 168 3.37 -11.31 11.08
N GLY A 169 2.28 -10.97 11.75
CA GLY A 169 0.91 -11.15 11.25
C GLY A 169 0.28 -9.89 10.68
N THR A 170 1.04 -8.80 10.59
CA THR A 170 0.57 -7.53 10.05
C THR A 170 1.51 -7.01 8.98
N ASN A 171 0.98 -6.14 8.11
CA ASN A 171 1.79 -5.47 7.11
C ASN A 171 2.93 -4.60 7.69
N LEU A 172 3.04 -4.40 9.01
CA LEU A 172 4.24 -3.87 9.65
C LEU A 172 5.50 -4.64 9.22
N PHE A 173 5.41 -5.98 9.09
CA PHE A 173 6.54 -6.80 8.64
C PHE A 173 7.06 -6.32 7.27
N TYR A 174 6.18 -6.28 6.27
CA TYR A 174 6.49 -5.79 4.92
C TYR A 174 7.10 -4.39 4.94
N PHE A 175 6.48 -3.44 5.65
CA PHE A 175 7.00 -2.08 5.74
C PHE A 175 8.32 -2.02 6.49
N SER A 176 8.66 -2.99 7.34
CA SER A 176 9.94 -3.00 8.07
C SER A 176 11.10 -3.61 7.29
N VAL A 177 10.82 -4.54 6.35
CA VAL A 177 11.87 -5.32 5.65
C VAL A 177 11.95 -5.07 4.15
N TYR A 178 10.87 -4.59 3.52
CA TYR A 178 10.80 -4.41 2.06
C TYR A 178 10.65 -2.95 1.63
N ASN A 179 9.91 -2.14 2.39
CA ASN A 179 9.64 -0.74 2.07
C ASN A 179 9.85 0.15 3.31
N ASN A 180 11.08 0.19 3.79
CA ASN A 180 11.40 0.51 5.18
C ASN A 180 11.99 1.89 5.45
N ILE A 181 12.07 2.71 4.41
CA ILE A 181 12.36 4.14 4.52
C ILE A 181 11.10 5.02 4.30
N MET A 182 9.91 4.40 4.34
CA MET A 182 8.64 5.13 4.46
C MET A 182 8.36 5.55 5.91
N SER A 183 7.57 6.60 6.09
CA SER A 183 7.21 7.16 7.40
C SER A 183 6.54 6.18 8.40
N HIS A 184 5.87 5.13 7.92
CA HIS A 184 4.97 4.31 8.74
C HIS A 184 5.68 3.52 9.86
N VAL A 185 6.88 3.00 9.59
CA VAL A 185 7.65 2.25 10.60
C VAL A 185 8.17 3.17 11.70
N PHE A 186 8.65 4.35 11.32
CA PHE A 186 9.05 5.40 12.25
C PHE A 186 7.86 5.84 13.11
N LEU A 187 6.68 6.03 12.52
CA LEU A 187 5.47 6.38 13.24
C LEU A 187 4.97 5.28 14.15
N PHE A 188 5.08 4.01 13.76
CA PHE A 188 4.80 2.89 14.67
C PHE A 188 5.67 2.95 15.92
N PHE A 189 6.97 3.21 15.78
CA PHE A 189 7.87 3.46 16.90
C PHE A 189 7.43 4.66 17.74
N LEU A 190 7.15 5.80 17.11
CA LEU A 190 6.75 7.01 17.81
C LEU A 190 5.41 6.85 18.54
N HIS A 191 4.45 6.13 17.97
CA HIS A 191 3.17 5.80 18.62
C HIS A 191 3.39 4.90 19.83
N ALA A 192 4.24 3.88 19.73
CA ALA A 192 4.61 3.04 20.87
C ALA A 192 5.34 3.85 21.97
N ALA A 193 6.23 4.77 21.57
CA ALA A 193 6.93 5.66 22.47
C ALA A 193 5.98 6.63 23.18
N LEU A 194 5.06 7.26 22.44
CA LEU A 194 4.07 8.17 23.01
C LEU A 194 3.13 7.43 23.97
N LEU A 195 2.68 6.23 23.61
CA LEU A 195 1.84 5.40 24.46
C LEU A 195 2.55 5.03 25.77
N LEU A 196 3.81 4.58 25.70
CA LEU A 196 4.60 4.27 26.89
C LEU A 196 4.89 5.52 27.74
N ALA A 197 5.22 6.65 27.11
CA ALA A 197 5.44 7.93 27.79
C ALA A 197 4.17 8.41 28.49
N SER A 198 3.00 8.25 27.86
CA SER A 198 1.69 8.59 28.44
C SER A 198 1.40 7.76 29.68
N ILE A 199 1.58 6.43 29.61
CA ILE A 199 1.42 5.53 30.75
C ILE A 199 2.32 5.97 31.91
N ARG A 200 3.60 6.20 31.64
CA ARG A 200 4.57 6.62 32.66
C ARG A 200 4.25 8.00 33.23
N PHE A 201 3.84 8.96 32.41
CA PHE A 201 3.48 10.29 32.89
C PHE A 201 2.34 10.22 33.89
N TRP A 202 1.28 9.46 33.60
CA TRP A 202 0.14 9.36 34.52
C TRP A 202 0.40 8.52 35.76
N GLU A 203 1.38 7.62 35.76
CA GLU A 203 1.82 6.94 36.97
C GLU A 203 2.58 7.84 37.94
N GLN A 204 3.48 8.69 37.42
CA GLN A 204 4.19 9.68 38.23
C GLN A 204 4.44 10.92 37.37
N PRO A 205 3.55 11.93 37.45
CA PRO A 205 3.69 13.14 36.66
C PRO A 205 4.97 13.90 36.99
N GLY A 206 5.59 14.51 35.99
CA GLY A 206 6.81 15.30 36.17
C GLY A 206 7.25 15.99 34.89
N GLY A 207 8.04 17.06 35.03
CA GLY A 207 8.44 17.93 33.91
C GLY A 207 9.15 17.18 32.79
N PHE A 208 10.10 16.30 33.12
CA PHE A 208 10.79 15.48 32.13
C PHE A 208 9.84 14.59 31.32
N ARG A 209 8.88 13.93 31.97
CA ARG A 209 7.89 13.07 31.27
C ARG A 209 6.92 13.90 30.42
N ALA A 210 6.57 15.11 30.85
CA ALA A 210 5.79 16.03 30.04
C ALA A 210 6.55 16.48 28.78
N MET A 211 7.83 16.85 28.94
CA MET A 211 8.70 17.18 27.80
C MET A 211 8.87 16.00 26.85
N GLN A 212 8.99 14.76 27.35
CA GLN A 212 9.04 13.56 26.51
C GLN A 212 7.78 13.41 25.65
N ILE A 213 6.59 13.58 26.23
CA ILE A 213 5.32 13.55 25.49
C ILE A 213 5.31 14.63 24.41
N GLY A 214 5.67 15.87 24.77
CA GLY A 214 5.73 17.00 23.85
C GLY A 214 6.68 16.77 22.67
N ALA A 215 7.92 16.34 22.95
CA ALA A 215 8.93 16.08 21.94
C ALA A 215 8.52 14.94 20.98
N ILE A 216 7.95 13.85 21.52
CA ILE A 216 7.45 12.74 20.68
C ILE A 216 6.28 13.20 19.81
N ALA A 217 5.32 13.94 20.37
CA ALA A 217 4.20 14.49 19.60
C ALA A 217 4.66 15.47 18.51
N GLY A 218 5.70 16.28 18.80
CA GLY A 218 6.32 17.18 17.83
C GLY A 218 6.94 16.39 16.68
N LEU A 219 7.69 15.33 17.01
CA LEU A 219 8.32 14.46 16.02
C LEU A 219 7.29 13.71 15.15
N ILE A 220 6.17 13.28 15.74
CA ILE A 220 5.03 12.72 14.99
C ILE A 220 4.47 13.78 14.02
N ALA A 221 4.24 15.01 14.49
CA ALA A 221 3.67 16.08 13.66
C ALA A 221 4.54 16.45 12.45
N ILE A 222 5.87 16.48 12.63
CA ILE A 222 6.81 16.73 11.53
C ILE A 222 7.16 15.49 10.71
N THR A 223 6.72 14.30 11.13
CA THR A 223 6.81 13.10 10.29
C THR A 223 5.58 13.03 9.38
N ARG A 224 4.39 13.18 9.97
CA ARG A 224 3.10 13.29 9.26
C ARG A 224 2.13 14.10 10.13
N THR A 225 1.76 15.30 9.68
CA THR A 225 0.95 16.24 10.48
C THR A 225 -0.42 15.68 10.88
N GLN A 226 -1.07 14.94 9.99
CA GLN A 226 -2.35 14.27 10.24
C GLN A 226 -2.33 13.26 11.40
N GLU A 227 -1.15 12.69 11.72
CA GLU A 227 -1.00 11.72 12.81
C GLU A 227 -1.02 12.38 14.19
N LEU A 228 -0.97 13.71 14.27
CA LEU A 228 -1.01 14.44 15.55
C LEU A 228 -2.30 14.16 16.37
N ILE A 229 -3.35 13.62 15.74
CA ILE A 229 -4.53 13.10 16.44
C ILE A 229 -4.19 12.06 17.53
N VAL A 230 -3.04 11.39 17.43
CA VAL A 230 -2.54 10.45 18.45
C VAL A 230 -2.23 11.14 19.78
N ALA A 231 -2.13 12.48 19.82
CA ALA A 231 -2.08 13.26 21.05
C ALA A 231 -3.35 13.08 21.92
N ALA A 232 -4.43 12.51 21.39
CA ALA A 232 -5.55 12.04 22.18
C ALA A 232 -5.14 11.00 23.25
N ILE A 233 -4.08 10.22 23.01
CA ILE A 233 -3.57 9.22 23.95
C ILE A 233 -3.17 9.87 25.29
N PRO A 234 -2.14 10.74 25.37
CA PRO A 234 -1.72 11.33 26.63
C PRO A 234 -2.83 12.15 27.31
N VAL A 235 -3.75 12.76 26.55
CA VAL A 235 -4.83 13.57 27.12
C VAL A 235 -5.91 12.71 27.78
N LEU A 236 -6.27 11.57 27.17
CA LEU A 236 -7.41 10.75 27.59
C LEU A 236 -7.02 9.49 28.35
N TRP A 237 -5.72 9.17 28.46
CA TRP A 237 -5.25 7.94 29.10
C TRP A 237 -5.69 7.82 30.56
N GLY A 238 -6.51 6.82 30.90
CA GLY A 238 -7.05 6.63 32.26
C GLY A 238 -8.34 7.41 32.54
N VAL A 239 -8.87 8.17 31.57
CA VAL A 239 -10.22 8.76 31.69
C VAL A 239 -11.23 7.65 31.42
N THR A 240 -11.98 7.21 32.43
CA THR A 240 -12.96 6.10 32.28
C THR A 240 -14.41 6.55 32.39
N ASN A 241 -14.66 7.70 33.03
CA ASN A 241 -15.99 8.26 33.26
C ASN A 241 -15.91 9.80 33.36
N ARG A 242 -17.08 10.45 33.53
CA ARG A 242 -17.17 11.92 33.61
C ARG A 242 -16.39 12.50 34.80
N SER A 243 -16.35 11.84 35.95
CA SER A 243 -15.56 12.30 37.10
C SER A 243 -14.07 12.33 36.79
N ALA A 244 -13.55 11.24 36.21
CA ALA A 244 -12.15 11.15 35.80
C ALA A 244 -11.77 12.22 34.76
N LEU A 245 -12.70 12.60 33.88
CA LEU A 245 -12.49 13.70 32.94
C LEU A 245 -12.39 15.05 33.67
N ILE A 246 -13.29 15.32 34.63
CA ILE A 246 -13.25 16.55 35.43
C ILE A 246 -11.95 16.63 36.25
N GLU A 247 -11.52 15.52 36.83
CA GLU A 247 -10.24 15.41 37.55
C GLU A 247 -9.05 15.67 36.63
N ARG A 248 -9.08 15.16 35.39
CA ARG A 248 -8.07 15.44 34.36
C ARG A 248 -7.94 16.93 34.10
N TRP A 249 -9.07 17.60 33.86
CA TRP A 249 -9.10 19.04 33.61
C TRP A 249 -8.57 19.83 34.81
N ARG A 250 -9.00 19.50 36.03
CA ARG A 250 -8.49 20.12 37.27
C ARG A 250 -6.98 19.90 37.43
N PHE A 251 -6.48 18.71 37.14
CA PHE A 251 -5.06 18.41 37.18
C PHE A 251 -4.26 19.28 36.20
N LEU A 252 -4.71 19.40 34.95
CA LEU A 252 -4.03 20.20 33.94
C LEU A 252 -4.03 21.70 34.29
N ILE A 253 -5.10 22.22 34.90
CA ILE A 253 -5.15 23.60 35.39
C ILE A 253 -4.19 23.80 36.58
N ARG A 254 -4.22 22.89 37.56
CA ARG A 254 -3.38 22.96 38.76
C ARG A 254 -1.89 22.82 38.43
N HIS A 255 -1.57 22.03 37.42
CA HIS A 255 -0.20 21.72 36.98
C HIS A 255 0.05 22.22 35.56
N TRP A 256 -0.43 23.42 35.23
CA TRP A 256 -0.31 24.00 33.89
C TRP A 256 1.13 24.11 33.40
N GLN A 257 2.11 24.19 34.31
CA GLN A 257 3.54 24.20 33.98
C GLN A 257 3.97 22.91 33.29
N LEU A 258 3.37 21.75 33.65
CA LEU A 258 3.64 20.49 32.97
C LEU A 258 3.11 20.52 31.53
N ALA A 259 1.91 21.05 31.32
CA ALA A 259 1.37 21.26 29.98
C ALA A 259 2.24 22.25 29.17
N GLY A 260 2.69 23.34 29.81
CA GLY A 260 3.61 24.31 29.22
C GLY A 260 4.94 23.69 28.80
N LEU A 261 5.53 22.83 29.63
CA LEU A 261 6.76 22.09 29.29
C LEU A 261 6.56 21.11 28.12
N ALA A 262 5.41 20.44 28.05
CA ALA A 262 5.07 19.60 26.90
C ALA A 262 4.92 20.42 25.62
N VAL A 263 4.21 21.55 25.67
CA VAL A 263 4.06 22.46 24.53
C VAL A 263 5.41 23.05 24.10
N LEU A 264 6.26 23.45 25.05
CA LEU A 264 7.60 23.95 24.76
C LEU A 264 8.43 22.90 24.02
N ALA A 265 8.47 21.67 24.52
CA ALA A 265 9.20 20.58 23.87
C ALA A 265 8.63 20.24 22.48
N PHE A 266 7.31 20.27 22.31
CA PHE A 266 6.64 20.11 21.02
C PHE A 266 7.09 21.18 20.02
N VAL A 267 7.05 22.45 20.41
CA VAL A 267 7.44 23.58 19.56
C VAL A 267 8.91 23.50 19.19
N LEU A 268 9.80 23.17 20.13
CA LEU A 268 11.24 23.03 19.85
C LEU A 268 11.53 21.96 18.80
N VAL A 269 10.81 20.83 18.82
CA VAL A 269 10.95 19.78 17.79
C VAL A 269 10.31 20.19 16.46
N LEU A 270 9.28 21.05 16.48
CA LEU A 270 8.63 21.56 15.28
C LEU A 270 9.50 22.60 14.53
N LEU A 271 10.39 23.31 15.23
CA LEU A 271 11.18 24.41 14.66
C LEU A 271 11.93 24.06 13.36
N PRO A 272 12.65 22.92 13.22
CA PRO A 272 13.34 22.59 11.98
C PRO A 272 12.41 22.56 10.76
N GLN A 273 11.19 22.03 10.92
CA GLN A 273 10.20 22.00 9.84
C GLN A 273 9.71 23.40 9.47
N LEU A 274 9.49 24.27 10.47
CA LEU A 274 9.05 25.65 10.25
C LEU A 274 10.15 26.48 9.57
N PHE A 275 11.40 26.32 9.99
CA PHE A 275 12.56 26.96 9.35
C PHE A 275 12.73 26.51 7.91
N TYR A 276 12.63 25.20 7.66
CA TYR A 276 12.66 24.67 6.31
C TYR A 276 11.60 25.32 5.41
N TRP A 277 10.32 25.34 5.85
CA TRP A 277 9.27 26.01 5.10
C TRP A 277 9.54 27.50 4.90
N LYS A 278 10.09 28.19 5.91
CA LYS A 278 10.45 29.61 5.78
C LYS A 278 11.52 29.82 4.70
N VAL A 279 12.52 28.93 4.62
CA VAL A 279 13.62 29.00 3.64
C VAL A 279 13.15 28.72 2.22
N VAL A 280 12.30 27.71 2.01
CA VAL A 280 11.88 27.28 0.68
C VAL A 280 10.64 28.00 0.16
N SER A 281 9.74 28.50 1.02
CA SER A 281 8.46 29.10 0.59
C SER A 281 8.28 30.56 1.02
N GLY A 282 9.15 31.08 1.89
CA GLY A 282 8.97 32.39 2.51
C GLY A 282 7.93 32.43 3.65
N SER A 283 7.17 31.34 3.85
CA SER A 283 6.11 31.21 4.86
C SER A 283 6.48 30.21 5.96
N TRP A 284 6.07 30.48 7.20
CA TRP A 284 6.32 29.58 8.34
C TRP A 284 5.46 28.32 8.32
N ILE A 285 4.33 28.34 7.59
CA ILE A 285 3.46 27.20 7.36
C ILE A 285 3.22 27.13 5.86
N TYR A 286 3.48 25.96 5.25
CA TYR A 286 3.37 25.78 3.81
C TYR A 286 2.82 24.39 3.48
N PHE A 287 1.81 24.33 2.61
CA PHE A 287 1.20 23.08 2.15
C PHE A 287 1.86 22.59 0.86
N SER A 288 2.74 21.61 1.00
CA SER A 288 3.56 21.05 -0.09
C SER A 288 2.85 20.02 -0.97
N TYR A 289 1.67 19.54 -0.57
CA TYR A 289 0.86 18.53 -1.28
C TYR A 289 -0.04 19.19 -2.36
N GLN A 290 0.55 19.99 -3.24
CA GLN A 290 -0.18 20.73 -4.28
C GLN A 290 -0.96 19.78 -5.21
N GLY A 291 -2.24 20.06 -5.44
CA GLY A 291 -3.15 19.25 -6.26
C GLY A 291 -3.81 18.07 -5.53
N GLU A 292 -3.51 17.89 -4.24
CA GLU A 292 -4.03 16.80 -3.42
C GLU A 292 -4.84 17.35 -2.25
N THR A 293 -6.06 16.84 -2.06
CA THR A 293 -7.00 17.38 -1.06
C THR A 293 -7.70 16.28 -0.29
N PHE A 294 -8.34 16.66 0.82
CA PHE A 294 -9.27 15.79 1.54
C PHE A 294 -10.70 16.03 1.03
N ASP A 295 -11.44 14.94 0.75
CA ASP A 295 -12.89 14.94 0.62
C ASP A 295 -13.51 14.38 1.91
N PHE A 296 -13.70 15.28 2.87
CA PHE A 296 -14.35 14.97 4.15
C PHE A 296 -15.85 14.69 4.03
N LYS A 297 -16.48 15.02 2.88
CA LYS A 297 -17.92 14.81 2.64
C LYS A 297 -18.20 13.37 2.18
N HIS A 298 -17.28 12.77 1.44
CA HIS A 298 -17.41 11.40 0.91
C HIS A 298 -16.24 10.50 1.32
N PRO A 299 -16.07 10.21 2.62
CA PRO A 299 -14.96 9.37 3.07
C PRO A 299 -15.14 7.91 2.64
N HIS A 300 -14.09 7.33 2.05
CA HIS A 300 -14.08 5.95 1.55
C HIS A 300 -13.73 4.92 2.65
N ILE A 301 -14.32 5.05 3.84
CA ILE A 301 -13.98 4.20 5.01
C ILE A 301 -14.11 2.71 4.69
N TRP A 302 -15.25 2.27 4.14
CA TRP A 302 -15.47 0.87 3.79
C TRP A 302 -14.51 0.37 2.72
N GLY A 303 -14.18 1.23 1.74
CA GLY A 303 -13.16 0.94 0.74
C GLY A 303 -11.80 0.71 1.40
N GLY A 304 -11.35 1.65 2.23
CA GLY A 304 -10.09 1.54 2.96
C GLY A 304 -10.01 0.32 3.90
N LEU A 305 -11.13 -0.13 4.45
CA LEU A 305 -11.18 -1.31 5.31
C LEU A 305 -11.21 -2.64 4.54
N THR A 306 -11.98 -2.73 3.45
CA THR A 306 -12.40 -4.01 2.86
C THR A 306 -12.16 -4.16 1.35
N SER A 307 -11.65 -3.13 0.68
CA SER A 307 -11.31 -3.23 -0.74
C SER A 307 -10.20 -4.24 -1.01
N PHE A 308 -10.26 -4.93 -2.13
CA PHE A 308 -9.11 -5.72 -2.63
C PHE A 308 -8.00 -4.83 -3.16
N THR A 309 -8.29 -3.55 -3.41
CA THR A 309 -7.31 -2.51 -3.67
C THR A 309 -6.84 -1.93 -2.33
N ASN A 310 -5.72 -2.45 -1.81
CA ASN A 310 -5.09 -2.03 -0.55
C ASN A 310 -5.98 -1.99 0.70
N GLY A 311 -7.08 -2.73 0.78
CA GLY A 311 -7.93 -2.73 1.99
C GLY A 311 -7.22 -3.28 3.22
N TRP A 312 -7.36 -2.59 4.37
CA TRP A 312 -6.67 -2.93 5.60
C TRP A 312 -6.96 -4.36 6.09
N LEU A 313 -8.24 -4.73 6.22
CA LEU A 313 -8.65 -6.00 6.81
C LEU A 313 -8.55 -7.18 5.82
N ILE A 314 -8.38 -6.90 4.52
CA ILE A 314 -8.09 -7.92 3.51
C ILE A 314 -6.66 -8.44 3.66
N TYR A 315 -5.70 -7.52 3.79
CA TYR A 315 -4.26 -7.85 3.83
C TYR A 315 -3.70 -7.95 5.26
N THR A 316 -4.44 -7.48 6.26
CA THR A 316 -4.12 -7.66 7.70
C THR A 316 -5.36 -8.15 8.47
N PRO A 317 -5.87 -9.36 8.16
CA PRO A 317 -7.11 -9.87 8.76
C PRO A 317 -7.03 -10.10 10.27
N VAL A 318 -5.82 -10.25 10.84
CA VAL A 318 -5.66 -10.39 12.29
C VAL A 318 -6.14 -9.17 13.08
N MET A 319 -6.18 -7.98 12.45
CA MET A 319 -6.71 -6.78 13.07
C MET A 319 -8.23 -6.81 13.27
N LEU A 320 -8.97 -7.71 12.62
CA LEU A 320 -10.36 -7.99 12.97
C LEU A 320 -10.50 -8.36 14.45
N PHE A 321 -9.53 -9.12 15.00
CA PHE A 321 -9.54 -9.49 16.41
C PHE A 321 -9.21 -8.33 17.34
N ALA A 322 -8.42 -7.35 16.89
CA ALA A 322 -8.24 -6.11 17.62
C ALA A 322 -9.56 -5.31 17.69
N LEU A 323 -10.31 -5.22 16.59
CA LEU A 323 -11.63 -4.56 16.57
C LEU A 323 -12.63 -5.27 17.48
N LEU A 324 -12.71 -6.60 17.45
CA LEU A 324 -13.54 -7.37 18.38
C LEU A 324 -13.06 -7.25 19.83
N GLY A 325 -11.76 -7.03 20.03
CA GLY A 325 -11.15 -6.78 21.32
C GLY A 325 -11.58 -5.49 22.00
N LEU A 326 -12.06 -4.50 21.24
CA LEU A 326 -12.59 -3.24 21.79
C LEU A 326 -13.75 -3.49 22.77
N PHE A 327 -14.60 -4.50 22.52
CA PHE A 327 -15.68 -4.88 23.44
C PHE A 327 -15.18 -5.49 24.76
N ARG A 328 -13.92 -5.95 24.82
CA ARG A 328 -13.28 -6.53 26.00
C ARG A 328 -12.29 -5.58 26.67
N LEU A 329 -11.88 -4.51 25.98
CA LEU A 329 -10.94 -3.52 26.47
C LEU A 329 -11.39 -2.87 27.81
N PRO A 330 -12.67 -2.50 28.02
CA PRO A 330 -13.12 -1.92 29.30
C PRO A 330 -12.91 -2.80 30.53
N LYS A 331 -12.80 -4.13 30.34
CA LYS A 331 -12.59 -5.10 31.44
C LYS A 331 -11.12 -5.46 31.67
N THR A 332 -10.23 -5.07 30.76
CA THR A 332 -8.83 -5.52 30.75
C THR A 332 -7.87 -4.34 30.87
N VAL A 333 -8.04 -3.32 30.03
CA VAL A 333 -7.26 -2.08 30.02
C VAL A 333 -8.22 -0.90 29.91
N PRO A 334 -9.00 -0.59 30.97
CA PRO A 334 -10.00 0.48 30.94
C PRO A 334 -9.40 1.84 30.57
N ASP A 335 -8.14 2.09 30.97
CA ASP A 335 -7.40 3.32 30.69
C ASP A 335 -7.24 3.61 29.19
N ALA A 336 -7.25 2.57 28.35
CA ALA A 336 -7.01 2.67 26.92
C ALA A 336 -8.29 2.84 26.10
N VAL A 337 -9.48 2.70 26.69
CA VAL A 337 -10.75 2.66 25.95
C VAL A 337 -11.00 3.93 25.16
N TRP A 338 -11.09 5.07 25.84
CA TRP A 338 -11.40 6.35 25.19
C TRP A 338 -10.28 6.85 24.27
N PRO A 339 -8.99 6.77 24.65
CA PRO A 339 -7.89 7.00 23.73
C PRO A 339 -8.03 6.20 22.43
N THR A 340 -8.30 4.90 22.52
CA THR A 340 -8.38 4.02 21.35
C THR A 340 -9.59 4.34 20.48
N LEU A 341 -10.77 4.52 21.08
CA LEU A 341 -11.99 4.79 20.31
C LEU A 341 -11.92 6.14 19.59
N ILE A 342 -11.46 7.20 20.27
CA ILE A 342 -11.38 8.54 19.68
C ILE A 342 -10.28 8.59 18.63
N PHE A 343 -9.08 8.09 18.94
CA PHE A 343 -7.98 8.04 17.97
C PHE A 343 -8.38 7.22 16.74
N LEU A 344 -8.86 5.98 16.91
CA LEU A 344 -9.19 5.11 15.78
C LEU A 344 -10.29 5.71 14.91
N SER A 345 -11.33 6.29 15.51
CA SER A 345 -12.44 6.88 14.74
C SER A 345 -11.98 8.09 13.92
N LEU A 346 -11.21 9.00 14.54
CA LEU A 346 -10.66 10.16 13.85
C LEU A 346 -9.63 9.75 12.79
N HIS A 347 -8.78 8.77 13.09
CA HIS A 347 -7.78 8.25 12.17
C HIS A 347 -8.40 7.66 10.92
N LEU A 348 -9.40 6.78 11.08
CA LEU A 348 -10.12 6.19 9.96
C LEU A 348 -10.84 7.26 9.12
N TYR A 349 -11.47 8.25 9.77
CA TYR A 349 -12.15 9.33 9.09
C TYR A 349 -11.19 10.18 8.26
N ILE A 350 -10.12 10.70 8.88
CA ILE A 350 -9.16 11.60 8.20
C ILE A 350 -8.42 10.84 7.10
N THR A 351 -7.89 9.66 7.42
CA THR A 351 -7.12 8.83 6.49
C THR A 351 -7.93 8.47 5.24
N TYR A 352 -9.16 7.98 5.42
CA TYR A 352 -10.00 7.59 4.27
C TYR A 352 -10.82 8.73 3.68
N SER A 353 -10.64 9.97 4.16
CA SER A 353 -11.07 11.18 3.46
C SER A 353 -10.00 11.70 2.49
N TRP A 354 -8.79 11.15 2.49
CA TRP A 354 -7.75 11.55 1.54
C TRP A 354 -8.14 11.17 0.10
N TRP A 355 -7.85 12.03 -0.89
CA TRP A 355 -8.18 11.78 -2.31
C TRP A 355 -7.74 10.38 -2.79
N CYS A 356 -6.58 9.92 -2.31
CA CYS A 356 -6.07 8.57 -2.54
C CYS A 356 -6.32 7.69 -1.30
N TRP A 357 -7.59 7.38 -1.04
CA TRP A 357 -8.01 6.60 0.13
C TRP A 357 -7.42 5.18 0.20
N TYR A 358 -7.00 4.62 -0.95
CA TYR A 358 -6.37 3.31 -1.03
C TYR A 358 -4.84 3.36 -0.90
N TYR A 359 -4.24 4.55 -0.81
CA TYR A 359 -2.82 4.76 -0.53
C TYR A 359 -1.88 3.88 -1.36
N ILE A 360 -1.52 4.33 -2.58
CA ILE A 360 -0.58 3.65 -3.49
C ILE A 360 0.77 3.27 -2.83
N ASN A 361 1.51 2.38 -3.48
CA ASN A 361 2.78 1.77 -3.07
C ASN A 361 2.72 1.08 -1.70
N GLY A 362 1.61 0.39 -1.43
CA GLY A 362 1.33 -0.30 -0.17
C GLY A 362 1.32 -1.83 -0.25
N PHE A 363 1.30 -2.47 0.92
CA PHE A 363 0.82 -3.84 1.14
C PHE A 363 -0.36 -3.75 2.11
N GLY A 364 -1.57 -3.67 1.53
CA GLY A 364 -2.75 -3.22 2.28
C GLY A 364 -2.66 -1.73 2.67
N SER A 365 -3.50 -1.31 3.61
CA SER A 365 -3.57 0.09 4.04
C SER A 365 -2.35 0.46 4.89
N ARG A 366 -1.37 1.13 4.27
CA ARG A 366 -0.13 1.60 4.90
C ARG A 366 -0.32 2.56 6.09
N PRO A 367 -1.26 3.54 6.09
CA PRO A 367 -1.46 4.42 7.26
C PRO A 367 -2.06 3.72 8.48
N MET A 368 -2.41 2.43 8.39
CA MET A 368 -2.88 1.69 9.56
C MET A 368 -1.72 1.12 10.40
N VAL A 369 -0.49 1.06 9.87
CA VAL A 369 0.66 0.42 10.51
C VAL A 369 0.99 1.05 11.87
N GLU A 370 1.01 2.38 11.93
CA GLU A 370 1.28 3.14 13.15
C GLU A 370 0.23 2.93 14.25
N THR A 371 -1.01 2.60 13.87
CA THR A 371 -2.11 2.36 14.82
C THR A 371 -1.91 1.07 15.63
N TYR A 372 -1.07 0.14 15.14
CA TYR A 372 -0.87 -1.18 15.75
C TYR A 372 -0.26 -1.11 17.15
N ALA A 373 0.50 -0.05 17.46
CA ALA A 373 1.02 0.18 18.80
C ALA A 373 -0.12 0.28 19.84
N LEU A 374 -1.21 1.00 19.50
CA LEU A 374 -2.38 1.14 20.36
C LEU A 374 -3.32 -0.07 20.24
N LEU A 375 -3.57 -0.56 19.02
CA LEU A 375 -4.47 -1.69 18.75
C LEU A 375 -3.96 -3.04 19.28
N ALA A 376 -2.69 -3.15 19.64
CA ALA A 376 -2.18 -4.32 20.35
C ALA A 376 -2.87 -4.55 21.70
N LEU A 377 -3.35 -3.50 22.38
CA LEU A 377 -4.08 -3.62 23.65
C LEU A 377 -5.44 -4.32 23.50
N PRO A 378 -6.36 -3.86 22.63
CA PRO A 378 -7.60 -4.59 22.40
C PRO A 378 -7.37 -5.97 21.78
N LEU A 379 -6.34 -6.15 20.94
CA LEU A 379 -5.96 -7.49 20.46
C LEU A 379 -5.60 -8.43 21.63
N GLY A 380 -4.82 -7.95 22.60
CA GLY A 380 -4.51 -8.67 23.85
C GLY A 380 -5.76 -8.98 24.68
N ALA A 381 -6.70 -8.03 24.77
CA ALA A 381 -7.98 -8.22 25.46
C ALA A 381 -8.83 -9.33 24.81
N PHE A 382 -8.88 -9.37 23.47
CA PHE A 382 -9.54 -10.44 22.73
C PHE A 382 -8.87 -11.79 22.97
N TRP A 383 -7.54 -11.84 22.90
CA TRP A 383 -6.77 -13.06 23.14
C TRP A 383 -7.02 -13.62 24.55
N GLN A 384 -6.96 -12.78 25.57
CA GLN A 384 -7.23 -13.18 26.95
C GLN A 384 -8.65 -13.72 27.11
N TRP A 385 -9.63 -13.09 26.46
CA TRP A 385 -11.01 -13.59 26.47
C TRP A 385 -11.16 -14.95 25.78
N GLY A 386 -10.58 -15.12 24.60
CA GLY A 386 -10.69 -16.35 23.82
C GLY A 386 -9.79 -17.50 24.33
N THR A 387 -8.86 -17.24 25.26
CA THR A 387 -8.05 -18.29 25.88
C THR A 387 -8.64 -18.87 27.16
N ARG A 388 -9.83 -18.42 27.59
CA ARG A 388 -10.51 -18.89 28.80
C ARG A 388 -10.94 -20.37 28.75
N TYR A 389 -11.27 -20.88 27.57
CA TYR A 389 -11.70 -22.27 27.37
C TYR A 389 -10.68 -23.02 26.50
N PHE A 390 -10.43 -24.30 26.80
CA PHE A 390 -9.40 -25.10 26.12
C PHE A 390 -9.54 -25.11 24.59
N TRP A 391 -10.75 -25.39 24.06
CA TRP A 391 -10.98 -25.41 22.61
C TRP A 391 -10.82 -24.04 21.96
N LYS A 392 -11.30 -22.96 22.61
CA LYS A 392 -11.14 -21.58 22.11
C LYS A 392 -9.67 -21.14 22.12
N LYS A 393 -8.89 -21.58 23.11
CA LYS A 393 -7.44 -21.35 23.19
C LYS A 393 -6.72 -21.93 21.98
N TRP A 394 -7.01 -23.17 21.60
CA TRP A 394 -6.40 -23.80 20.43
C TRP A 394 -6.90 -23.20 19.12
N ALA A 395 -8.20 -22.92 19.00
CA ALA A 395 -8.76 -22.23 17.84
C ALA A 395 -8.10 -20.87 17.60
N ASN A 396 -7.98 -20.03 18.64
CA ASN A 396 -7.30 -18.73 18.54
C ASN A 396 -5.84 -18.86 18.09
N ARG A 397 -5.10 -19.84 18.63
CA ARG A 397 -3.71 -20.09 18.23
C ARG A 397 -3.61 -20.49 16.77
N ILE A 398 -4.43 -21.44 16.31
CA ILE A 398 -4.41 -21.92 14.93
C ILE A 398 -4.74 -20.78 13.97
N VAL A 399 -5.78 -20.00 14.25
CA VAL A 399 -6.20 -18.90 13.36
C VAL A 399 -5.17 -17.79 13.30
N ILE A 400 -4.60 -17.37 14.43
CA ILE A 400 -3.56 -16.32 14.44
C ILE A 400 -2.28 -16.80 13.74
N THR A 401 -1.85 -18.04 13.98
CA THR A 401 -0.72 -18.62 13.24
C THR A 401 -1.02 -18.68 11.75
N GLY A 402 -2.24 -19.04 11.35
CA GLY A 402 -2.69 -19.00 9.96
C GLY A 402 -2.59 -17.61 9.34
N PHE A 403 -2.98 -16.56 10.07
CA PHE A 403 -2.83 -15.17 9.60
C PHE A 403 -1.38 -14.68 9.55
N ILE A 404 -0.52 -15.14 10.46
CA ILE A 404 0.93 -14.90 10.38
C ILE A 404 1.48 -15.53 9.10
N ILE A 405 1.19 -16.80 8.87
CA ILE A 405 1.63 -17.50 7.65
C ILE A 405 1.10 -16.79 6.40
N LEU A 406 -0.17 -16.38 6.40
CA LEU A 406 -0.77 -15.66 5.28
C LEU A 406 -0.05 -14.34 5.00
N ASN A 407 0.23 -13.54 6.04
CA ASN A 407 0.91 -12.25 5.87
C ASN A 407 2.34 -12.40 5.33
N LEU A 408 3.10 -13.35 5.86
CA LEU A 408 4.45 -13.67 5.38
C LEU A 408 4.42 -14.21 3.95
N PHE A 409 3.47 -15.09 3.63
CA PHE A 409 3.31 -15.65 2.29
C PHE A 409 2.93 -14.58 1.27
N GLN A 410 2.00 -13.68 1.61
CA GLN A 410 1.62 -12.58 0.72
C GLN A 410 2.72 -11.53 0.57
N THR A 411 3.53 -11.30 1.60
CA THR A 411 4.77 -10.49 1.50
C THR A 411 5.73 -11.11 0.48
N TRP A 412 5.90 -12.43 0.51
CA TRP A 412 6.68 -13.16 -0.48
C TRP A 412 6.05 -13.07 -1.89
N GLN A 413 4.73 -13.23 -2.02
CA GLN A 413 4.03 -13.09 -3.31
C GLN A 413 4.24 -11.70 -3.91
N LEU A 414 4.22 -10.65 -3.08
CA LEU A 414 4.48 -9.28 -3.52
C LEU A 414 5.94 -9.12 -3.98
N HIS A 415 6.91 -9.63 -3.22
CA HIS A 415 8.32 -9.63 -3.63
C HIS A 415 8.54 -10.40 -4.95
N LYS A 416 7.82 -11.51 -5.19
CA LYS A 416 7.86 -12.26 -6.47
C LYS A 416 7.04 -11.64 -7.59
N GLY A 417 6.38 -10.50 -7.37
CA GLY A 417 5.54 -9.85 -8.37
C GLY A 417 4.24 -10.61 -8.69
N ILE A 418 3.85 -11.58 -7.87
CA ILE A 418 2.57 -12.31 -8.03
C ILE A 418 1.41 -11.49 -7.46
N LEU A 419 1.64 -10.70 -6.41
CA LEU A 419 0.61 -9.88 -5.78
C LEU A 419 0.98 -8.40 -5.94
N TRP A 420 0.03 -7.59 -6.41
CA TRP A 420 0.17 -6.15 -6.46
C TRP A 420 -1.08 -5.48 -5.88
N THR A 421 -1.04 -5.23 -4.58
CA THR A 421 -2.24 -4.94 -3.80
C THR A 421 -2.97 -3.65 -4.20
N GLN A 422 -2.29 -2.70 -4.84
CA GLN A 422 -2.90 -1.44 -5.27
C GLN A 422 -3.72 -1.54 -6.57
N GLU A 423 -3.50 -2.56 -7.39
CA GLU A 423 -4.29 -2.81 -8.62
C GLU A 423 -4.98 -4.18 -8.56
N THR A 424 -5.07 -4.78 -7.36
CA THR A 424 -5.73 -6.08 -7.18
C THR A 424 -7.25 -5.91 -7.13
N ASN A 425 -7.96 -6.86 -7.75
CA ASN A 425 -9.40 -7.00 -7.64
C ASN A 425 -9.77 -8.34 -6.98
N ARG A 426 -11.06 -8.49 -6.62
CA ARG A 426 -11.58 -9.70 -5.96
C ARG A 426 -11.30 -10.99 -6.72
N ALA A 427 -11.55 -11.00 -8.04
CA ALA A 427 -11.40 -12.19 -8.85
C ALA A 427 -9.94 -12.65 -8.89
N TYR A 428 -9.02 -11.71 -9.05
CA TYR A 428 -7.59 -11.98 -9.02
C TYR A 428 -7.11 -12.48 -7.66
N TYR A 429 -7.48 -11.79 -6.58
CA TYR A 429 -7.07 -12.14 -5.22
C TYR A 429 -7.36 -13.61 -4.90
N PHE A 430 -8.56 -14.09 -5.22
CA PHE A 430 -8.93 -15.50 -5.01
C PHE A 430 -8.27 -16.45 -6.01
N ALA A 431 -7.98 -16.01 -7.23
CA ALA A 431 -7.28 -16.83 -8.22
C ALA A 431 -5.83 -17.14 -7.81
N ILE A 432 -5.16 -16.20 -7.13
CA ILE A 432 -3.77 -16.38 -6.65
C ILE A 432 -3.67 -16.77 -5.17
N PHE A 433 -4.79 -16.93 -4.46
CA PHE A 433 -4.77 -17.22 -3.03
C PHE A 433 -4.04 -18.55 -2.76
N GLY A 434 -2.96 -18.51 -1.97
CA GLY A 434 -2.13 -19.69 -1.67
C GLY A 434 -1.31 -20.23 -2.85
N THR A 435 -1.19 -19.48 -3.95
CA THR A 435 -0.52 -19.93 -5.18
C THR A 435 0.90 -19.38 -5.30
N ILE A 436 1.85 -20.22 -5.74
CA ILE A 436 3.25 -19.83 -6.02
C ILE A 436 3.53 -19.54 -7.49
N HIS A 437 2.69 -20.08 -8.40
CA HIS A 437 2.77 -19.86 -9.84
C HIS A 437 1.37 -19.55 -10.38
N PRO A 438 1.05 -18.28 -10.71
CA PRO A 438 -0.26 -17.94 -11.24
C PRO A 438 -0.49 -18.66 -12.58
N ASP A 439 -1.73 -19.11 -12.79
CA ASP A 439 -2.17 -19.69 -14.06
C ASP A 439 -2.72 -18.60 -15.01
N ARG A 440 -3.03 -18.99 -16.25
CA ARG A 440 -3.61 -18.09 -17.25
C ARG A 440 -4.92 -17.47 -16.78
N ASN A 441 -5.72 -18.22 -16.02
CA ASN A 441 -6.98 -17.74 -15.46
C ASN A 441 -6.77 -16.63 -14.42
N ALA A 442 -5.71 -16.70 -13.61
CA ALA A 442 -5.32 -15.62 -12.70
C ALA A 442 -4.94 -14.36 -13.47
N LEU A 443 -4.12 -14.47 -14.50
CA LEU A 443 -3.77 -13.31 -15.35
C LEU A 443 -5.01 -12.69 -16.02
N ILE A 444 -5.93 -13.51 -16.50
CA ILE A 444 -7.21 -13.02 -17.06
C ILE A 444 -8.05 -12.35 -15.97
N ALA A 445 -8.14 -12.93 -14.78
CA ALA A 445 -8.90 -12.36 -13.66
C ALA A 445 -8.31 -11.03 -13.15
N TYR A 446 -6.99 -10.86 -13.22
CA TYR A 446 -6.31 -9.60 -12.93
C TYR A 446 -6.83 -8.45 -13.79
N GLU A 447 -6.96 -8.66 -15.09
CA GLU A 447 -7.32 -7.60 -16.03
C GLU A 447 -8.82 -7.45 -16.22
N SER A 448 -9.52 -8.56 -16.37
CA SER A 448 -10.97 -8.53 -16.58
C SER A 448 -11.72 -8.22 -15.29
N GLY A 449 -11.18 -8.57 -14.11
CA GLY A 449 -11.96 -8.54 -12.88
C GLY A 449 -13.06 -9.59 -12.81
N GLU A 450 -13.04 -10.61 -13.69
CA GLU A 450 -13.97 -11.74 -13.69
C GLU A 450 -13.27 -13.04 -13.32
N THR A 451 -13.86 -13.78 -12.39
CA THR A 451 -13.41 -15.13 -12.05
C THR A 451 -13.67 -16.06 -13.22
N GLN A 452 -12.60 -16.65 -13.76
CA GLN A 452 -12.70 -17.55 -14.90
C GLN A 452 -13.24 -18.94 -14.49
N PRO A 453 -14.12 -19.54 -15.31
CA PRO A 453 -14.67 -20.86 -15.05
C PRO A 453 -13.56 -21.93 -15.19
N ARG A 454 -13.42 -22.82 -14.19
CA ARG A 454 -12.40 -23.88 -14.22
C ARG A 454 -12.87 -25.18 -14.87
N LYS A 455 -14.14 -25.56 -14.69
CA LYS A 455 -14.77 -26.76 -15.25
C LYS A 455 -16.29 -26.56 -15.38
N GLY A 456 -16.93 -27.36 -16.22
CA GLY A 456 -18.38 -27.50 -16.27
C GLY A 456 -19.12 -26.57 -17.23
N LEU A 457 -18.40 -25.85 -18.11
CA LEU A 457 -19.04 -25.14 -19.21
C LEU A 457 -19.08 -25.99 -20.47
N THR A 458 -20.23 -25.98 -21.12
CA THR A 458 -20.51 -26.64 -22.39
C THR A 458 -20.69 -25.58 -23.48
N PHE A 459 -19.96 -25.74 -24.58
CA PHE A 459 -20.12 -24.89 -25.75
C PHE A 459 -21.51 -25.09 -26.33
N GLN A 460 -22.23 -23.99 -26.57
CA GLN A 460 -23.59 -24.04 -27.09
C GLN A 460 -23.61 -23.64 -28.58
N LYS A 461 -23.09 -22.45 -28.88
CA LYS A 461 -22.96 -21.95 -30.25
C LYS A 461 -22.03 -20.75 -30.33
N LYS A 462 -21.55 -20.48 -31.53
CA LYS A 462 -20.86 -19.25 -31.90
C LYS A 462 -21.91 -18.17 -32.23
N LEU A 463 -21.85 -17.02 -31.57
CA LEU A 463 -22.81 -15.93 -31.73
C LEU A 463 -22.43 -15.01 -32.88
N ALA A 464 -21.15 -14.65 -32.98
CA ALA A 464 -20.60 -13.88 -34.08
C ALA A 464 -19.10 -14.17 -34.23
N VAL A 465 -18.62 -14.12 -35.47
CA VAL A 465 -17.20 -14.15 -35.81
C VAL A 465 -16.93 -13.18 -36.95
N THR A 466 -15.79 -12.51 -36.89
CA THR A 466 -15.20 -11.85 -38.06
C THR A 466 -13.78 -12.35 -38.26
N ARG A 467 -13.48 -12.74 -39.50
CA ARG A 467 -12.12 -13.04 -40.00
C ARG A 467 -11.56 -11.89 -40.83
N PHE A 468 -12.25 -10.75 -40.86
CA PHE A 468 -11.87 -9.56 -41.61
C PHE A 468 -11.69 -9.71 -43.14
N GLU A 469 -11.99 -10.88 -43.72
CA GLU A 469 -11.97 -11.15 -45.17
C GLU A 469 -12.80 -10.14 -45.98
N ASP A 470 -14.06 -9.94 -45.57
CA ASP A 470 -15.00 -9.02 -46.23
C ASP A 470 -14.91 -7.58 -45.70
N SER A 471 -13.92 -7.28 -44.86
CA SER A 471 -13.77 -5.95 -44.27
C SER A 471 -13.42 -4.91 -45.35
N THR A 472 -14.17 -3.81 -45.40
CA THR A 472 -13.85 -2.63 -46.22
C THR A 472 -13.03 -1.58 -45.45
N SER A 473 -12.62 -1.91 -44.22
CA SER A 473 -11.82 -1.04 -43.37
C SER A 473 -10.47 -0.72 -44.03
N ILE A 474 -10.06 0.55 -43.97
CA ILE A 474 -8.70 0.97 -44.37
C ILE A 474 -7.61 0.31 -43.52
N TYR A 475 -8.00 -0.23 -42.37
CA TYR A 475 -7.15 -0.93 -41.42
C TYR A 475 -7.01 -2.44 -41.72
N ARG A 476 -7.54 -2.93 -42.85
CA ARG A 476 -7.35 -4.31 -43.30
C ARG A 476 -5.92 -4.53 -43.83
N THR A 477 -5.32 -5.69 -43.57
CA THR A 477 -3.96 -6.03 -44.00
C THR A 477 -3.84 -7.47 -44.49
N ASP A 478 -2.99 -7.73 -45.48
CA ASP A 478 -2.61 -9.09 -45.95
C ASP A 478 -1.15 -9.44 -45.59
N GLN A 479 -0.42 -8.53 -44.95
CA GLN A 479 0.97 -8.74 -44.51
C GLN A 479 1.14 -9.94 -43.57
N ALA A 480 0.14 -10.21 -42.73
CA ALA A 480 0.04 -11.40 -41.91
C ALA A 480 -1.44 -11.64 -41.61
N ALA A 481 -1.89 -12.88 -41.75
CA ALA A 481 -3.22 -13.32 -41.36
C ALA A 481 -3.10 -14.65 -40.61
N PHE A 482 -3.97 -14.88 -39.63
CA PHE A 482 -4.01 -16.15 -38.91
C PHE A 482 -4.84 -17.15 -39.70
N SER A 483 -6.00 -16.71 -40.21
CA SER A 483 -6.85 -17.49 -41.08
C SER A 483 -7.20 -16.70 -42.33
N GLY A 484 -7.31 -17.40 -43.47
CA GLY A 484 -7.62 -16.74 -44.75
C GLY A 484 -6.48 -15.87 -45.28
N LYS A 485 -6.83 -14.74 -45.90
CA LYS A 485 -5.90 -13.81 -46.56
C LYS A 485 -5.79 -12.49 -45.80
N TRP A 486 -6.85 -12.04 -45.14
CA TRP A 486 -6.93 -10.69 -44.59
C TRP A 486 -7.08 -10.73 -43.07
N ALA A 487 -6.39 -9.80 -42.41
CA ALA A 487 -6.52 -9.53 -40.98
C ALA A 487 -6.76 -8.04 -40.76
N HIS A 488 -6.87 -7.62 -39.48
CA HIS A 488 -7.12 -6.22 -39.11
C HIS A 488 -5.96 -5.64 -38.29
N LYS A 489 -5.56 -4.41 -38.60
CA LYS A 489 -4.58 -3.61 -37.85
C LYS A 489 -5.30 -2.54 -37.04
N PRO A 490 -5.51 -2.71 -35.73
CA PRO A 490 -6.31 -1.76 -34.95
C PRO A 490 -5.54 -0.45 -34.66
N GLU A 491 -5.24 0.35 -35.68
CA GLU A 491 -4.51 1.62 -35.56
C GLU A 491 -5.40 2.76 -35.06
N ALA A 492 -6.71 2.68 -35.31
CA ALA A 492 -7.68 3.59 -34.68
C ALA A 492 -7.91 3.22 -33.20
N GLU A 493 -8.22 4.23 -32.38
CA GLU A 493 -8.50 4.06 -30.95
C GLU A 493 -9.58 3.00 -30.70
N PHE A 494 -10.68 3.02 -31.45
CA PHE A 494 -11.71 1.98 -31.40
C PHE A 494 -11.82 1.31 -32.78
N SER A 495 -11.56 0.00 -32.86
CA SER A 495 -11.65 -0.69 -34.15
C SER A 495 -11.88 -2.20 -34.00
N GLY A 496 -12.10 -2.88 -35.13
CA GLY A 496 -12.19 -4.35 -35.20
C GLY A 496 -13.23 -4.94 -34.25
N GLY A 497 -14.50 -4.61 -34.46
CA GLY A 497 -15.59 -4.98 -33.55
C GLY A 497 -16.70 -5.82 -34.15
N LEU A 498 -17.47 -6.43 -33.26
CA LEU A 498 -18.70 -7.17 -33.51
C LEU A 498 -19.81 -6.58 -32.63
N GLU A 499 -20.94 -6.25 -33.24
CA GLU A 499 -22.16 -5.88 -32.51
C GLU A 499 -23.18 -7.00 -32.62
N ILE A 500 -23.59 -7.52 -31.47
CA ILE A 500 -24.55 -8.63 -31.37
C ILE A 500 -25.75 -8.10 -30.61
N HIS A 501 -26.86 -7.93 -31.32
CA HIS A 501 -28.14 -7.74 -30.66
C HIS A 501 -28.58 -9.07 -30.07
N ALA A 502 -28.87 -9.08 -28.77
CA ALA A 502 -29.35 -10.29 -28.11
C ALA A 502 -30.65 -10.72 -28.78
N ASP A 503 -30.66 -11.92 -29.34
CA ASP A 503 -31.89 -12.55 -29.76
C ASP A 503 -32.69 -12.92 -28.51
N THR A 504 -33.88 -12.35 -28.40
CA THR A 504 -34.80 -12.25 -27.24
C THR A 504 -35.11 -13.55 -26.48
N THR A 505 -34.58 -14.70 -26.90
CA THR A 505 -34.95 -16.02 -26.37
C THR A 505 -33.80 -16.90 -25.87
N LYS A 506 -32.52 -16.61 -26.17
CA LYS A 506 -31.43 -17.61 -25.94
C LYS A 506 -30.40 -17.27 -24.88
N ILE A 507 -30.02 -16.01 -24.71
CA ILE A 507 -29.02 -15.58 -23.71
C ILE A 507 -29.76 -15.09 -22.47
N LYS A 508 -29.54 -15.76 -21.34
CA LYS A 508 -30.17 -15.46 -20.05
C LYS A 508 -29.18 -14.76 -19.12
N PRO A 509 -29.68 -14.00 -18.12
CA PRO A 509 -28.83 -13.50 -17.06
C PRO A 509 -28.06 -14.63 -16.36
N GLY A 510 -26.74 -14.49 -16.24
CA GLY A 510 -25.87 -15.49 -15.65
C GLY A 510 -25.29 -16.52 -16.62
N ASP A 511 -25.61 -16.44 -17.90
CA ASP A 511 -24.95 -17.22 -18.95
C ASP A 511 -23.50 -16.74 -19.18
N TRP A 512 -22.68 -17.60 -19.78
CA TRP A 512 -21.28 -17.30 -20.07
C TRP A 512 -21.06 -17.00 -21.55
N LEU A 513 -20.31 -15.95 -21.81
CA LEU A 513 -19.76 -15.66 -23.13
C LEU A 513 -18.25 -15.82 -23.09
N ARG A 514 -17.68 -16.50 -24.08
CA ARG A 514 -16.24 -16.51 -24.32
C ARG A 514 -15.95 -15.54 -25.45
N ILE A 515 -15.11 -14.56 -25.15
CA ILE A 515 -14.62 -13.58 -26.12
C ILE A 515 -13.19 -13.97 -26.44
N SER A 516 -12.84 -14.14 -27.71
CA SER A 516 -11.49 -14.51 -28.12
C SER A 516 -11.06 -13.78 -29.39
N ILE A 517 -9.76 -13.50 -29.49
CA ILE A 517 -9.14 -12.95 -30.69
C ILE A 517 -7.74 -13.55 -30.84
N GLN A 518 -7.29 -13.74 -32.09
CA GLN A 518 -5.90 -14.03 -32.38
C GLN A 518 -5.15 -12.70 -32.51
N GLY A 519 -4.02 -12.58 -31.82
CA GLY A 519 -3.16 -11.42 -31.91
C GLY A 519 -1.76 -11.81 -32.39
N PHE A 520 -1.13 -10.90 -33.13
CA PHE A 520 0.24 -10.98 -33.60
C PHE A 520 0.91 -9.64 -33.38
N VAL A 521 2.03 -9.63 -32.65
CA VAL A 521 2.86 -8.42 -32.47
C VAL A 521 4.13 -8.61 -33.29
N PRO A 522 4.41 -7.76 -34.30
CA PRO A 522 5.66 -7.83 -35.05
C PRO A 522 6.89 -7.67 -34.14
N ASP A 523 8.03 -8.26 -34.52
CA ASP A 523 9.27 -8.16 -33.73
C ASP A 523 9.77 -6.71 -33.56
N THR A 524 9.48 -5.86 -34.55
CA THR A 524 9.80 -4.42 -34.51
C THR A 524 8.86 -3.60 -33.62
N ALA A 525 7.80 -4.21 -33.09
CA ALA A 525 6.69 -3.55 -32.41
C ALA A 525 6.56 -3.92 -30.91
N LYS A 526 7.59 -4.54 -30.33
CA LYS A 526 7.60 -4.88 -28.90
C LYS A 526 7.40 -3.63 -28.05
N ILE A 527 6.42 -3.68 -27.16
CA ILE A 527 6.23 -2.68 -26.11
C ILE A 527 6.63 -3.25 -24.76
N TRP A 528 7.15 -2.39 -23.88
CA TRP A 528 7.59 -2.73 -22.53
C TRP A 528 6.69 -2.16 -21.43
N SER A 529 5.72 -1.32 -21.82
CA SER A 529 4.71 -0.78 -20.92
C SER A 529 3.37 -1.49 -21.12
N ARG A 530 2.86 -2.08 -20.05
CA ARG A 530 1.54 -2.73 -20.04
C ARG A 530 0.38 -1.76 -20.29
N ASP A 531 0.55 -0.49 -19.93
CA ASP A 531 -0.50 0.52 -20.09
C ASP A 531 -0.64 1.00 -21.54
N HIS A 532 0.26 0.58 -22.42
CA HIS A 532 0.21 0.89 -23.85
C HIS A 532 -0.38 -0.25 -24.69
N MET A 533 -0.79 -1.37 -24.09
CA MET A 533 -1.35 -2.49 -24.82
C MET A 533 -2.77 -2.22 -25.30
N ALA A 534 -3.08 -2.71 -26.50
CA ALA A 534 -4.43 -2.81 -26.99
C ALA A 534 -5.27 -3.78 -26.14
N LEU A 535 -6.53 -3.39 -25.94
CA LEU A 535 -7.50 -4.09 -25.11
C LEU A 535 -8.57 -4.73 -26.00
N LEU A 536 -8.84 -6.00 -25.76
CA LEU A 536 -10.06 -6.67 -26.22
C LEU A 536 -11.18 -6.36 -25.23
N CYS A 537 -12.17 -5.61 -25.67
CA CYS A 537 -13.24 -5.07 -24.83
C CYS A 537 -14.57 -5.76 -25.14
N VAL A 538 -15.39 -5.96 -24.10
CA VAL A 538 -16.78 -6.36 -24.21
C VAL A 538 -17.65 -5.43 -23.37
N GLU A 539 -18.66 -4.87 -24.01
CA GLU A 539 -19.65 -4.00 -23.41
C GLU A 539 -21.04 -4.60 -23.59
N MET A 540 -21.78 -4.71 -22.49
CA MET A 540 -23.17 -5.18 -22.49
C MET A 540 -24.08 -4.06 -22.05
N SER A 541 -25.03 -3.67 -22.90
CA SER A 541 -25.91 -2.52 -22.67
C SER A 541 -27.38 -2.92 -22.77
N ASN A 542 -28.26 -2.18 -22.09
CA ASN A 542 -29.71 -2.35 -22.25
C ASN A 542 -30.21 -1.69 -23.54
N SER A 543 -31.50 -1.83 -23.87
CA SER A 543 -32.12 -1.23 -25.05
C SER A 543 -32.13 0.31 -25.05
N ALA A 544 -31.97 0.94 -23.88
CA ALA A 544 -31.77 2.39 -23.77
C ALA A 544 -30.31 2.82 -23.98
N GLY A 545 -29.40 1.90 -24.33
CA GLY A 545 -27.97 2.18 -24.55
C GLY A 545 -27.15 2.34 -23.28
N LYS A 546 -27.72 2.13 -22.08
CA LYS A 546 -26.98 2.19 -20.81
C LYS A 546 -26.12 0.95 -20.63
N THR A 547 -24.81 1.14 -20.48
CA THR A 547 -23.85 0.09 -20.15
C THR A 547 -24.20 -0.57 -18.81
N LEU A 548 -24.46 -1.87 -18.85
CA LEU A 548 -24.71 -2.73 -17.69
C LEU A 548 -23.44 -3.40 -17.18
N LYS A 549 -22.52 -3.75 -18.09
CA LYS A 549 -21.25 -4.39 -17.76
C LYS A 549 -20.21 -4.11 -18.83
N TYR A 550 -19.01 -3.73 -18.41
CA TYR A 550 -17.83 -3.57 -19.25
C TYR A 550 -16.69 -4.41 -18.70
N ARG A 551 -16.00 -5.14 -19.58
CA ARG A 551 -14.83 -5.96 -19.26
C ARG A 551 -13.81 -5.86 -20.38
N SER A 552 -12.54 -5.94 -20.04
CA SER A 552 -11.46 -5.87 -21.01
C SER A 552 -10.31 -6.81 -20.65
N LEU A 553 -9.53 -7.18 -21.66
CA LEU A 553 -8.33 -7.98 -21.54
C LEU A 553 -7.22 -7.41 -22.41
N ARG A 554 -5.99 -7.33 -21.93
CA ARG A 554 -4.86 -6.95 -22.80
C ARG A 554 -4.54 -8.10 -23.73
N ILE A 555 -4.36 -7.78 -25.02
CA ILE A 555 -4.16 -8.79 -26.06
C ILE A 555 -2.73 -9.32 -25.98
N SER A 556 -1.74 -8.44 -26.06
CA SER A 556 -0.34 -8.84 -26.25
C SER A 556 0.23 -9.67 -25.11
N ASN A 557 -0.07 -9.35 -23.85
CA ASN A 557 0.44 -10.12 -22.71
C ASN A 557 -0.18 -11.51 -22.53
N LYS A 558 -1.05 -11.96 -23.46
CA LYS A 558 -1.54 -13.34 -23.56
C LYS A 558 -0.81 -14.14 -24.63
N ILE A 559 -0.03 -13.48 -25.47
CA ILE A 559 0.81 -14.07 -26.50
C ILE A 559 2.15 -14.38 -25.84
N GLY A 560 2.52 -15.65 -25.71
CA GLY A 560 3.86 -16.03 -25.24
C GLY A 560 4.21 -15.82 -23.79
N ASN A 561 3.31 -15.28 -22.97
CA ASN A 561 3.51 -15.13 -21.53
C ASN A 561 3.43 -16.49 -20.81
N LYS A 562 4.52 -17.26 -20.87
CA LYS A 562 4.58 -18.64 -20.34
C LYS A 562 4.42 -18.69 -18.83
N GLN A 563 4.85 -17.65 -18.12
CA GLN A 563 4.78 -17.56 -16.66
C GLN A 563 3.44 -16.99 -16.16
N ASN A 564 2.56 -16.53 -17.06
CA ASN A 564 1.33 -15.80 -16.75
C ASN A 564 1.58 -14.61 -15.80
N SER A 565 2.73 -13.96 -15.96
CA SER A 565 3.13 -12.81 -15.14
C SER A 565 2.27 -11.61 -15.49
N ILE A 566 1.81 -10.88 -14.47
CA ILE A 566 1.11 -9.60 -14.68
C ILE A 566 2.04 -8.51 -15.22
N TRP A 567 3.36 -8.70 -15.15
CA TRP A 567 4.38 -7.74 -15.58
C TRP A 567 4.89 -7.98 -17.00
N ASP A 568 4.64 -9.15 -17.57
CA ASP A 568 5.07 -9.49 -18.91
C ASP A 568 4.20 -8.80 -19.96
N THR A 569 4.81 -8.40 -21.05
CA THR A 569 4.15 -7.77 -22.19
C THR A 569 3.87 -8.72 -23.35
N GLY A 570 4.26 -9.98 -23.22
CA GLY A 570 4.06 -11.05 -24.19
C GLY A 570 5.07 -11.04 -25.33
N ASP A 571 5.24 -12.17 -26.01
CA ASP A 571 6.24 -12.33 -27.06
C ASP A 571 5.81 -11.68 -28.40
N THR A 572 6.78 -11.53 -29.29
CA THR A 572 6.59 -11.05 -30.66
C THR A 572 6.89 -12.13 -31.69
N GLY A 573 6.50 -11.90 -32.94
CA GLY A 573 6.88 -12.73 -34.08
C GLY A 573 6.02 -13.99 -34.28
N TYR A 574 4.97 -14.20 -33.48
CA TYR A 574 4.03 -15.30 -33.68
C TYR A 574 2.61 -14.97 -33.20
N TRP A 575 1.66 -15.77 -33.67
CA TRP A 575 0.24 -15.66 -33.33
C TRP A 575 -0.05 -16.29 -31.96
N GLY A 576 -0.85 -15.60 -31.16
CA GLY A 576 -1.36 -16.13 -29.90
C GLY A 576 -2.79 -15.68 -29.62
N GLU A 577 -3.53 -16.55 -28.93
CA GLU A 577 -4.91 -16.26 -28.57
C GLU A 577 -4.98 -15.41 -27.30
N ALA A 578 -5.77 -14.33 -27.35
CA ALA A 578 -6.26 -13.64 -26.16
C ALA A 578 -7.75 -13.97 -26.00
N ALA A 579 -8.11 -14.67 -24.92
CA ALA A 579 -9.47 -15.10 -24.66
C ALA A 579 -9.83 -14.97 -23.18
N PHE A 580 -11.10 -14.62 -22.91
CA PHE A 580 -11.65 -14.62 -21.56
C PHE A 580 -13.15 -14.90 -21.57
N PHE A 581 -13.62 -15.43 -20.44
CA PHE A 581 -15.04 -15.60 -20.18
C PHE A 581 -15.59 -14.41 -19.40
N VAL A 582 -16.78 -13.97 -19.80
CA VAL A 582 -17.57 -12.96 -19.10
C VAL A 582 -18.98 -13.48 -18.86
N LYS A 583 -19.48 -13.30 -17.64
CA LYS A 583 -20.85 -13.66 -17.28
C LYS A 583 -21.81 -12.52 -17.61
N THR A 584 -22.95 -12.80 -18.22
CA THR A 584 -23.99 -11.78 -18.48
C THR A 584 -24.54 -11.22 -17.16
N PRO A 585 -24.81 -9.91 -17.08
CA PRO A 585 -25.29 -9.29 -15.84
C PRO A 585 -26.69 -9.79 -15.47
N ARG A 586 -27.02 -9.78 -14.16
CA ARG A 586 -28.33 -10.23 -13.65
C ARG A 586 -29.52 -9.49 -14.26
N GLN A 587 -29.30 -8.25 -14.70
CA GLN A 587 -30.31 -7.36 -15.28
C GLN A 587 -30.19 -7.31 -16.82
N PHE A 588 -29.48 -8.24 -17.45
CA PHE A 588 -29.32 -8.24 -18.91
C PHE A 588 -30.69 -8.48 -19.56
N PRO A 589 -31.22 -7.53 -20.33
CA PRO A 589 -32.55 -7.66 -20.90
C PRO A 589 -32.52 -8.52 -22.17
N ALA A 590 -33.69 -9.02 -22.57
CA ALA A 590 -33.83 -9.88 -23.74
C ALA A 590 -33.45 -9.15 -25.05
N ASP A 591 -33.63 -7.84 -25.10
CA ASP A 591 -33.30 -6.94 -26.21
C ASP A 591 -31.97 -6.19 -25.98
N GLY A 592 -31.12 -6.69 -25.07
CA GLY A 592 -29.81 -6.10 -24.78
C GLY A 592 -28.85 -6.20 -25.97
N THR A 593 -27.79 -5.40 -25.95
CA THR A 593 -26.74 -5.45 -26.98
C THR A 593 -25.41 -5.82 -26.36
N ILE A 594 -24.65 -6.69 -27.05
CA ILE A 594 -23.28 -7.07 -26.71
C ILE A 594 -22.37 -6.51 -27.80
N LYS A 595 -21.52 -5.55 -27.44
CA LYS A 595 -20.51 -4.98 -28.33
C LYS A 595 -19.15 -5.52 -27.92
N VAL A 596 -18.41 -6.05 -28.88
CA VAL A 596 -17.02 -6.47 -28.70
C VAL A 596 -16.17 -5.66 -29.65
N TYR A 597 -15.07 -5.08 -29.18
CA TYR A 597 -14.21 -4.24 -29.99
C TYR A 597 -12.79 -4.20 -29.41
N ILE A 598 -11.87 -3.66 -30.19
CA ILE A 598 -10.50 -3.43 -29.78
C ILE A 598 -10.35 -1.96 -29.42
N TRP A 599 -9.90 -1.68 -28.21
CA TRP A 599 -9.53 -0.34 -27.77
C TRP A 599 -8.00 -0.21 -27.75
N ASN A 600 -7.45 0.61 -28.63
CA ASN A 600 -6.02 0.84 -28.80
C ASN A 600 -5.66 2.35 -28.74
N PRO A 601 -5.82 2.99 -27.57
CA PRO A 601 -5.63 4.45 -27.43
C PRO A 601 -4.18 4.90 -27.62
N ARG A 602 -3.22 3.97 -27.58
CA ARG A 602 -1.78 4.25 -27.75
C ARG A 602 -1.25 3.80 -29.11
N ALA A 603 -2.13 3.42 -30.03
CA ALA A 603 -1.78 2.95 -31.37
C ALA A 603 -0.66 1.89 -31.35
N GLN A 604 -0.75 0.92 -30.43
CA GLN A 604 0.14 -0.22 -30.42
C GLN A 604 0.10 -0.89 -31.80
N GLN A 605 1.27 -1.17 -32.36
CA GLN A 605 1.37 -1.95 -33.59
C GLN A 605 1.11 -3.42 -33.27
N LEU A 606 -0.08 -3.90 -33.61
CA LEU A 606 -0.44 -5.32 -33.59
C LEU A 606 -1.34 -5.64 -34.80
N ILE A 607 -1.41 -6.92 -35.14
CA ILE A 607 -2.35 -7.45 -36.12
C ILE A 607 -3.27 -8.40 -35.37
N VAL A 608 -4.56 -8.35 -35.67
CA VAL A 608 -5.56 -9.20 -35.04
C VAL A 608 -6.42 -9.91 -36.07
N ASP A 609 -6.89 -11.08 -35.70
CA ASP A 609 -7.69 -11.92 -36.56
C ASP A 609 -8.63 -12.83 -35.75
N ASP A 610 -9.57 -13.49 -36.41
CA ASP A 610 -10.48 -14.49 -35.83
C ASP A 610 -11.20 -14.00 -34.55
N LEU A 611 -11.68 -12.75 -34.54
CA LEU A 611 -12.46 -12.23 -33.42
C LEU A 611 -13.78 -13.01 -33.31
N SER A 612 -14.02 -13.59 -32.13
CA SER A 612 -15.11 -14.54 -31.89
C SER A 612 -15.83 -14.25 -30.58
N VAL A 613 -17.16 -14.37 -30.63
CA VAL A 613 -18.03 -14.38 -29.46
C VAL A 613 -18.78 -15.71 -29.44
N GLU A 614 -18.55 -16.49 -28.38
CA GLU A 614 -19.13 -17.81 -28.20
C GLU A 614 -20.01 -17.85 -26.96
N PHE A 615 -21.07 -18.63 -27.03
CA PHE A 615 -22.02 -18.82 -25.95
C PHE A 615 -21.79 -20.19 -25.27
N TRP A 616 -21.71 -20.17 -23.93
CA TRP A 616 -21.39 -21.31 -23.08
C TRP A 616 -22.35 -21.41 -21.88
N ARG A 617 -22.66 -22.64 -21.44
CA ARG A 617 -23.51 -22.93 -20.26
C ARG A 617 -22.97 -24.00 -19.36
#